data_AF-A0A1Q7B4F6-F1
#
_entry.id   AF-A0A1Q7B4F6-F1
#
_cell.length_a   1.000
_cell.length_b   1.000
_cell.length_c   1.000
_cell.angle_alpha   90.00
_cell.angle_beta   90.00
_cell.angle_gamma   90.00
#
_symmetry.space_group_name_H-M   'P 1'
#
loop_
_entity.id
_entity.type
_entity.pdbx_description
1 polymer ?
#
loop_
_entity_poly.entity_id
_entity_poly.type
_entity_poly.pdbx_seq_one_letter_code
_entity_poly.pdbx_strand_id
1 'polypeptide(L)'
;MLPIPIYNTIWILLVAYVTLYLPYGMRFASSGIAQIHRELEEMAAVSGAGLAQIFLRIMLPLLAPVLLAGWIYVFVLAVRELGASIFLVGPGTHVLGTISLTMWEEGGSYGAVAALGVIQIVPLVVIVAGLRSIELRMQRRAQGLAAVG
;
A
#
# COMPACT_ATOMS: atom_id res chain seq x y z
N MET A 1 23.76 -4.74 20.25
CA MET A 1 23.77 -5.05 18.81
C MET A 1 22.96 -6.31 18.63
N LEU A 2 21.83 -6.27 17.92
CA LEU A 2 20.96 -7.44 17.74
C LEU A 2 21.75 -8.55 17.01
N PRO A 3 21.90 -9.76 17.58
CA PRO A 3 22.70 -10.85 17.04
C PRO A 3 21.96 -11.62 15.92
N ILE A 4 21.22 -10.89 15.09
CA ILE A 4 20.46 -11.44 13.97
C ILE A 4 20.95 -10.68 12.73
N PRO A 5 21.56 -11.34 11.72
CA PRO A 5 22.08 -10.67 10.53
C PRO A 5 20.92 -10.25 9.61
N ILE A 6 20.09 -9.32 10.07
CA ILE A 6 18.99 -8.72 9.30
C ILE A 6 19.53 -7.52 8.52
N TYR A 7 20.59 -6.87 9.01
CA TYR A 7 21.27 -5.80 8.29
C TYR A 7 21.81 -6.34 6.96
N ASN A 8 21.70 -5.55 5.89
CA ASN A 8 22.05 -5.97 4.53
C ASN A 8 21.18 -7.12 3.96
N THR A 9 19.92 -7.23 4.40
CA THR A 9 18.95 -8.18 3.82
C THR A 9 17.67 -7.46 3.40
N ILE A 10 16.89 -8.09 2.51
CA ILE A 10 15.58 -7.54 2.14
C ILE A 10 14.62 -7.41 3.33
N TRP A 11 14.87 -8.15 4.41
CA TRP A 11 14.05 -8.11 5.62
C TRP A 11 14.17 -6.80 6.39
N ILE A 12 15.36 -6.18 6.46
CA ILE A 12 15.49 -4.89 7.14
C ILE A 12 14.78 -3.78 6.36
N LEU A 13 14.81 -3.85 5.02
CA LEU A 13 14.05 -2.95 4.14
C LEU A 13 12.55 -3.14 4.33
N LEU A 14 12.08 -4.38 4.39
CA LEU A 14 10.68 -4.69 4.65
C LEU A 14 10.21 -4.10 6.00
N VAL A 15 10.97 -4.34 7.07
CA VAL A 15 10.65 -3.81 8.40
C VAL A 15 10.64 -2.28 8.40
N ALA A 16 11.63 -1.66 7.75
CA ALA A 16 11.70 -0.20 7.64
C ALA A 16 10.49 0.36 6.89
N TYR A 17 10.12 -0.23 5.76
CA TYR A 17 8.98 0.23 4.95
C TYR A 17 7.65 0.00 5.67
N VAL A 18 7.48 -1.16 6.31
CA VAL A 18 6.28 -1.43 7.11
C VAL A 18 6.18 -0.39 8.22
N THR A 19 7.26 -0.14 8.96
CA THR A 19 7.25 0.84 10.06
C THR A 19 6.96 2.26 9.54
N LEU A 20 7.57 2.64 8.43
CA LEU A 20 7.40 3.96 7.82
C LEU A 20 5.97 4.17 7.29
N TYR A 21 5.36 3.11 6.76
CA TYR A 21 4.09 3.22 6.04
C TYR A 21 2.84 2.72 6.77
N LEU A 22 3.02 1.99 7.87
CA LEU A 22 1.94 1.57 8.77
C LEU A 22 0.98 2.71 9.15
N PRO A 23 1.43 3.92 9.57
CA PRO A 23 0.51 4.99 9.96
C PRO A 23 -0.40 5.45 8.83
N TYR A 24 0.07 5.42 7.58
CA TYR A 24 -0.76 5.75 6.42
C TYR A 24 -1.83 4.67 6.21
N GLY A 25 -1.46 3.39 6.27
CA GLY A 25 -2.42 2.28 6.19
C GLY A 25 -3.49 2.36 7.28
N MET A 26 -3.08 2.63 8.52
CA MET A 26 -4.00 2.81 9.65
C MET A 26 -4.98 3.97 9.44
N ARG A 27 -4.52 5.09 8.84
CA ARG A 27 -5.38 6.23 8.53
C ARG A 27 -6.48 5.89 7.52
N PHE A 28 -6.18 5.09 6.49
CA PHE A 28 -7.20 4.62 5.56
C PHE A 28 -8.18 3.67 6.24
N ALA A 29 -7.67 2.70 7.01
CA ALA A 29 -8.50 1.77 7.76
C ALA A 29 -9.45 2.48 8.73
N SER A 30 -8.95 3.44 9.52
CA SER A 30 -9.79 4.21 10.44
C SER A 30 -10.84 5.05 9.72
N SER A 31 -10.48 5.66 8.58
CA SER A 31 -11.45 6.42 7.76
C SER A 31 -12.55 5.53 7.17
N GLY A 32 -12.23 4.28 6.83
CA GLY A 32 -13.21 3.31 6.31
C GLY A 32 -14.14 2.83 7.41
N ILE A 33 -13.58 2.49 8.58
CA ILE A 33 -14.36 2.04 9.74
C ILE A 33 -15.32 3.13 10.20
N ALA A 34 -14.88 4.40 10.22
CA ALA A 34 -15.73 5.53 10.62
C ALA A 34 -16.96 5.74 9.72
N GLN A 35 -16.97 5.18 8.50
CA GLN A 35 -18.11 5.26 7.58
C GLN A 35 -19.11 4.10 7.75
N ILE A 36 -18.73 3.05 8.47
CA ILE A 36 -19.59 1.88 8.68
C ILE A 36 -20.45 2.12 9.93
N HIS A 37 -21.77 2.01 9.77
CA HIS A 37 -22.72 2.20 10.85
C HIS A 37 -22.72 0.99 11.78
N ARG A 38 -22.64 1.22 13.09
CA ARG A 38 -22.60 0.15 14.10
C ARG A 38 -23.84 -0.75 14.10
N GLU A 39 -24.97 -0.22 13.63
CA GLU A 39 -26.23 -0.95 13.46
C GLU A 39 -26.06 -2.21 12.60
N LEU A 40 -25.19 -2.19 11.57
CA LEU A 40 -24.93 -3.36 10.73
C LEU A 40 -24.30 -4.53 11.51
N GLU A 41 -23.43 -4.20 12.47
CA GLU A 41 -22.81 -5.19 13.35
C GLU A 41 -23.83 -5.72 14.37
N GLU A 42 -24.62 -4.83 14.96
CA GLU A 42 -25.65 -5.17 15.96
C GLU A 42 -26.74 -6.07 15.35
N MET A 43 -27.23 -5.76 14.14
CA MET A 43 -28.20 -6.60 13.43
C MET A 43 -27.65 -7.98 13.08
N ALA A 44 -26.38 -8.06 12.65
CA ALA A 44 -25.73 -9.32 12.35
C ALA A 44 -25.52 -10.18 13.61
N ALA A 45 -25.17 -9.55 14.73
CA ALA A 45 -25.02 -10.22 16.02
C ALA A 45 -26.36 -10.78 16.53
N VAL A 46 -27.46 -10.02 16.45
CA VAL A 46 -28.81 -10.51 16.80
C VAL A 46 -29.24 -11.67 15.91
N SER A 47 -28.78 -11.68 14.65
CA SER A 47 -29.02 -12.78 13.71
C SER A 47 -28.12 -14.02 13.95
N GLY A 48 -27.35 -14.04 15.04
CA GLY A 48 -26.49 -15.15 15.44
C GLY A 48 -25.11 -15.20 14.76
N ALA A 49 -24.70 -14.14 14.05
CA ALA A 49 -23.36 -14.09 13.46
C ALA A 49 -22.28 -13.84 14.52
N GLY A 50 -21.22 -14.64 14.52
CA GLY A 50 -20.04 -14.40 15.37
C GLY A 50 -19.14 -13.27 14.86
N LEU A 51 -18.28 -12.73 15.72
CA LEU A 51 -17.38 -11.60 15.40
C LEU A 51 -16.56 -11.78 14.12
N ALA A 52 -15.94 -12.96 13.94
CA ALA A 52 -15.16 -13.26 12.73
C ALA A 52 -16.03 -13.28 11.47
N GLN A 53 -17.29 -13.72 11.58
CA GLN A 53 -18.24 -13.73 10.47
C GLN A 53 -18.68 -12.31 10.12
N ILE A 54 -18.99 -11.47 11.11
CA ILE A 54 -19.31 -10.06 10.92
C ILE A 54 -18.14 -9.34 10.25
N PHE A 55 -16.92 -9.54 10.76
CA PHE A 55 -15.73 -8.93 10.19
C PHE A 55 -15.49 -9.38 8.75
N LEU A 56 -15.44 -10.68 8.47
CA LEU A 56 -15.07 -11.19 7.15
C LEU A 56 -16.16 -11.03 6.09
N ARG A 57 -17.45 -11.11 6.47
CA ARG A 57 -18.57 -11.12 5.52
C ARG A 57 -19.28 -9.78 5.38
N ILE A 58 -19.15 -8.88 6.37
CA ILE A 58 -19.84 -7.58 6.36
C ILE A 58 -18.81 -6.45 6.32
N MET A 59 -17.94 -6.36 7.34
CA MET A 59 -16.99 -5.25 7.46
C MET A 59 -15.94 -5.27 6.34
N LEU A 60 -15.29 -6.41 6.10
CA LEU A 60 -14.17 -6.52 5.17
C LEU A 60 -14.58 -6.19 3.73
N PRO A 61 -15.72 -6.67 3.18
CA PRO A 61 -16.20 -6.23 1.87
C PRO A 61 -16.53 -4.73 1.78
N LEU A 62 -17.07 -4.14 2.86
CA LEU A 62 -17.36 -2.70 2.93
C LEU A 62 -16.07 -1.85 3.03
N LEU A 63 -15.07 -2.36 3.74
CA LEU A 63 -13.76 -1.72 3.90
C LEU A 63 -12.87 -1.91 2.66
N ALA A 64 -13.07 -2.98 1.89
CA ALA A 64 -12.24 -3.34 0.73
C ALA A 64 -11.91 -2.18 -0.22
N PRO A 65 -12.87 -1.34 -0.69
CA PRO A 65 -12.53 -0.22 -1.57
C PRO A 65 -11.62 0.82 -0.89
N VAL A 66 -11.84 1.12 0.39
CA VAL A 66 -11.02 2.09 1.14
C VAL A 66 -9.63 1.53 1.45
N LEU A 67 -9.55 0.24 1.80
CA LEU A 67 -8.28 -0.46 2.02
C LEU A 67 -7.48 -0.56 0.72
N LEU A 68 -8.13 -0.79 -0.43
CA LEU A 68 -7.49 -0.78 -1.73
C LEU A 68 -6.93 0.61 -2.06
N ALA A 69 -7.69 1.68 -1.81
CA ALA A 69 -7.21 3.06 -1.98
C ALA A 69 -5.96 3.34 -1.13
N GLY A 70 -6.00 2.92 0.14
CA GLY A 70 -4.86 3.04 1.06
C GLY A 70 -3.65 2.22 0.64
N TRP A 71 -3.88 1.01 0.13
CA TRP A 71 -2.83 0.15 -0.41
C TRP A 71 -2.16 0.81 -1.63
N ILE A 72 -2.94 1.35 -2.57
CA ILE A 72 -2.41 2.08 -3.73
C ILE A 72 -1.56 3.27 -3.27
N TYR A 73 -2.03 4.02 -2.27
CA TYR A 73 -1.30 5.14 -1.72
C TYR A 73 0.05 4.73 -1.10
N VAL A 74 0.05 3.71 -0.24
CA VAL A 74 1.27 3.16 0.38
C VAL A 74 2.21 2.59 -0.67
N PHE A 75 1.70 1.87 -1.67
CA PHE A 75 2.49 1.31 -2.76
C PHE A 75 3.23 2.41 -3.54
N VAL A 76 2.55 3.50 -3.88
CA VAL A 76 3.17 4.67 -4.55
C VAL A 76 4.27 5.27 -3.67
N LEU A 77 4.06 5.38 -2.36
CA LEU A 77 5.08 5.89 -1.44
C LEU A 77 6.30 4.96 -1.37
N ALA A 78 6.07 3.65 -1.27
CA ALA A 78 7.14 2.67 -1.14
C ALA A 78 8.00 2.53 -2.40
N VAL A 79 7.39 2.60 -3.59
CA VAL A 79 8.12 2.49 -4.87
C VAL A 79 9.08 3.67 -5.07
N ARG A 80 8.76 4.85 -4.54
CA ARG A 80 9.60 6.06 -4.63
C ARG A 80 10.45 6.29 -3.38
N GLU A 81 10.48 5.33 -2.46
CA GLU A 81 11.26 5.43 -1.23
C GLU A 81 12.76 5.38 -1.54
N LEU A 82 13.53 6.24 -0.86
CA LEU A 82 14.98 6.34 -1.01
C LEU A 82 15.66 6.57 0.34
N GLY A 83 15.08 7.42 1.20
CA GLY A 83 15.67 7.87 2.44
C GLY A 83 16.07 6.72 3.39
N ALA A 84 15.15 5.82 3.71
CA ALA A 84 15.44 4.64 4.53
C ALA A 84 16.33 3.65 3.78
N SER A 85 16.10 3.47 2.48
CA SER A 85 16.85 2.53 1.67
C SER A 85 18.34 2.82 1.56
N ILE A 86 18.74 4.08 1.43
CA ILE A 86 20.17 4.46 1.35
C ILE A 86 20.94 3.96 2.58
N PHE A 87 20.35 4.04 3.77
CA PHE A 87 21.02 3.62 5.00
C PHE A 87 21.00 2.11 5.21
N LEU A 88 20.09 1.38 4.57
CA LEU A 88 19.80 -0.03 4.87
C LEU A 88 20.18 -1.00 3.75
N VAL A 89 20.40 -0.49 2.53
CA VAL A 89 20.89 -1.28 1.39
C VAL A 89 22.32 -1.77 1.65
N GLY A 90 22.61 -2.95 1.15
CA GLY A 90 23.98 -3.37 0.85
C GLY A 90 24.02 -4.42 -0.26
N PRO A 91 25.11 -5.22 -0.36
CA PRO A 91 25.34 -6.12 -1.48
C PRO A 91 24.13 -6.94 -1.92
N GLY A 92 23.58 -6.63 -3.10
CA GLY A 92 22.48 -7.37 -3.71
C GLY A 92 21.06 -7.03 -3.22
N THR A 93 20.90 -6.01 -2.37
CA THR A 93 19.58 -5.55 -1.87
C THR A 93 19.16 -4.19 -2.42
N HIS A 94 19.79 -3.77 -3.52
CA HIS A 94 19.54 -2.47 -4.14
C HIS A 94 18.08 -2.30 -4.56
N VAL A 95 17.51 -1.15 -4.21
CA VAL A 95 16.21 -0.69 -4.71
C VAL A 95 16.40 0.34 -5.83
N LEU A 96 15.36 0.54 -6.65
CA LEU A 96 15.40 1.46 -7.79
C LEU A 96 15.89 2.87 -7.42
N GLY A 97 15.48 3.37 -6.25
CA GLY A 97 15.95 4.65 -5.72
C GLY A 97 17.47 4.67 -5.53
N THR A 98 18.03 3.67 -4.85
CA THR A 98 19.47 3.61 -4.58
C THR A 98 20.29 3.46 -5.86
N ILE A 99 19.80 2.70 -6.84
CA ILE A 99 20.46 2.55 -8.15
C ILE A 99 20.47 3.89 -8.91
N SER A 100 19.38 4.65 -8.84
CA SER A 100 19.30 5.96 -9.49
C SER A 100 20.29 6.95 -8.87
N LEU A 101 20.47 6.88 -7.54
CA LEU A 101 21.46 7.70 -6.84
C LEU A 101 22.89 7.30 -7.18
N THR A 102 23.23 6.00 -7.18
CA THR A 102 24.59 5.57 -7.54
C THR A 102 24.93 5.95 -8.98
N MET A 103 23.99 5.82 -9.93
CA MET A 103 24.21 6.27 -11.32
C MET A 103 24.41 7.78 -11.44
N TRP A 104 23.74 8.56 -10.59
CA TRP A 104 23.93 10.00 -10.52
C TRP A 104 25.34 10.35 -10.01
N GLU A 105 25.80 9.67 -8.96
CA GLU A 105 27.09 9.92 -8.30
C GLU A 105 28.28 9.41 -9.12
N GLU A 106 28.19 8.23 -9.72
CA GLU A 106 29.32 7.54 -10.36
C GLU A 106 29.58 7.99 -11.81
N GLY A 107 28.55 8.42 -12.54
CA GLY A 107 28.64 8.54 -14.01
C GLY A 107 28.21 9.86 -14.63
N GLY A 108 27.58 10.78 -13.88
CA GLY A 108 27.07 12.05 -14.41
C GLY A 108 26.12 11.91 -15.62
N SER A 109 25.63 10.70 -15.90
CA SER A 109 24.81 10.40 -17.06
C SER A 109 23.34 10.72 -16.75
N TYR A 110 23.02 12.01 -16.84
CA TYR A 110 21.66 12.52 -16.67
C TYR A 110 20.64 11.77 -17.55
N GLY A 111 21.06 11.33 -18.75
CA GLY A 111 20.23 10.55 -19.66
C GLY A 111 19.87 9.17 -19.11
N ALA A 112 20.82 8.46 -18.49
CA ALA A 112 20.56 7.13 -17.91
C ALA A 112 19.66 7.24 -16.67
N VAL A 113 19.90 8.22 -15.80
CA VAL A 113 19.06 8.48 -14.62
C VAL A 113 17.63 8.88 -15.04
N ALA A 114 17.49 9.73 -16.06
CA ALA A 114 16.18 10.09 -16.60
C ALA A 114 15.45 8.88 -17.20
N ALA A 115 16.15 8.02 -17.93
CA ALA A 115 15.56 6.79 -18.48
C ALA A 115 15.08 5.85 -17.37
N LEU A 116 15.86 5.65 -16.30
CA LEU A 116 15.43 4.88 -15.13
C LEU A 116 14.21 5.50 -14.46
N GLY A 117 14.16 6.83 -14.32
CA GLY A 117 12.98 7.53 -13.79
C GLY A 117 11.72 7.27 -14.62
N VAL A 118 11.83 7.27 -15.95
CA VAL A 118 10.71 6.92 -16.84
C VAL A 118 10.30 5.45 -16.66
N ILE A 119 11.27 4.54 -16.59
CA ILE A 119 11.03 3.11 -16.36
C ILE A 119 10.40 2.86 -14.98
N GLN A 120 10.67 3.69 -13.98
CA GLN A 120 10.03 3.61 -12.67
C GLN A 120 8.59 4.19 -12.69
N ILE A 121 8.40 5.35 -13.32
CA ILE A 121 7.12 6.09 -13.31
C ILE A 121 6.08 5.42 -14.21
N VAL A 122 6.44 4.97 -15.42
CA VAL A 122 5.46 4.47 -16.39
C VAL A 122 4.71 3.23 -15.88
N PRO A 123 5.39 2.16 -15.41
CA PRO A 123 4.70 1.00 -14.84
C PRO A 123 3.92 1.36 -13.58
N LEU A 124 4.43 2.26 -12.74
CA LEU A 124 3.72 2.73 -11.55
C LEU A 124 2.38 3.39 -11.94
N VAL A 125 2.39 4.28 -12.93
CA VAL A 125 1.17 4.93 -13.43
C VAL A 125 0.19 3.91 -14.01
N VAL A 126 0.67 2.93 -14.80
CA VAL A 126 -0.18 1.88 -15.38
C VAL A 126 -0.83 1.03 -14.29
N ILE A 127 -0.06 0.59 -13.29
CA ILE A 127 -0.56 -0.20 -12.16
C ILE A 127 -1.59 0.60 -11.36
N VAL A 128 -1.29 1.86 -11.03
CA VAL A 128 -2.19 2.73 -10.27
C VAL A 128 -3.48 3.00 -11.05
N ALA A 129 -3.39 3.29 -12.36
CA ALA A 129 -4.57 3.51 -13.19
C ALA A 129 -5.45 2.26 -13.26
N GLY A 130 -4.83 1.08 -13.41
CA GLY A 130 -5.52 -0.21 -13.39
C GLY A 130 -6.24 -0.46 -12.05
N LEU A 131 -5.54 -0.32 -10.93
CA LEU A 131 -6.10 -0.55 -9.60
C LEU A 131 -7.17 0.48 -9.24
N ARG A 132 -6.98 1.75 -9.60
CA ARG A 132 -7.98 2.80 -9.39
C ARG A 132 -9.24 2.55 -10.23
N SER A 133 -9.11 2.01 -11.44
CA SER A 133 -10.28 1.60 -12.22
C SER A 133 -11.09 0.49 -11.54
N ILE A 134 -10.41 -0.44 -10.85
CA ILE A 134 -11.05 -1.53 -10.09
C ILE A 134 -11.75 -0.95 -8.84
N GLU A 135 -11.06 -0.08 -8.11
CA GLU A 135 -11.59 0.63 -6.95
C GLU A 135 -12.89 1.38 -7.28
N LEU A 136 -12.89 2.15 -8.38
CA LEU A 136 -14.07 2.88 -8.85
C LEU A 136 -15.23 1.94 -9.24
N ARG A 137 -14.93 0.78 -9.84
CA ARG A 137 -15.95 -0.23 -10.16
C ARG A 137 -16.55 -0.84 -8.90
N MET A 138 -15.74 -1.09 -7.86
CA MET A 138 -16.20 -1.59 -6.57
C MET A 138 -17.12 -0.58 -5.88
N GLN A 139 -16.72 0.70 -5.85
CA GLN A 139 -17.53 1.78 -5.27
C GLN A 139 -18.89 1.94 -5.99
N ARG A 140 -18.89 1.93 -7.33
CA ARG A 140 -20.13 2.01 -8.13
C ARG A 140 -21.06 0.83 -7.87
N ARG A 141 -20.52 -0.39 -7.75
CA ARG A 141 -21.32 -1.59 -7.43
C ARG A 141 -21.95 -1.49 -6.05
N ALA A 142 -21.20 -1.03 -5.05
CA ALA A 142 -21.71 -0.84 -3.69
C ALA A 142 -22.85 0.21 -3.66
N GLN A 143 -22.70 1.33 -4.36
CA GLN A 143 -23.74 2.37 -4.47
C GLN A 143 -24.97 1.91 -5.25
N GLY A 144 -24.79 1.15 -6.34
CA GLY A 144 -25.90 0.62 -7.13
C GLY A 144 -26.77 -0.38 -6.37
N LEU A 145 -26.18 -1.18 -5.48
CA LEU A 145 -26.94 -2.11 -4.62
C LEU A 145 -27.76 -1.36 -3.57
N ALA A 146 -27.23 -0.26 -3.01
CA ALA A 146 -27.94 0.56 -2.02
C ALA A 146 -29.10 1.38 -2.62
N ALA A 147 -29.13 1.58 -3.94
CA ALA A 147 -30.18 2.35 -4.62
C ALA A 147 -31.38 1.51 -5.09
N VAL A 148 -31.29 0.18 -5.05
CA VAL A 148 -32.31 -0.75 -5.59
C VAL A 148 -33.10 -1.49 -4.49
N GLY A 149 -32.61 -1.50 -3.25
CA GLY A 149 -33.28 -2.08 -2.08
C GLY A 149 -34.02 -1.02 -1.26
#